data_AF-A0A0P1KMY8-F1
#
_entry.id   AF-A0A0P1KMY8-F1
#
_cell.length_a   1.000
_cell.length_b   1.000
_cell.length_c   1.000
_cell.angle_alpha   90.00
_cell.angle_beta   90.00
_cell.angle_gamma   90.00
#
_symmetry.space_group_name_H-M   'P 1'
#
loop_
_entity.id
_entity.type
_entity.pdbx_description
1 polymer ?
#
loop_
_entity_poly.entity_id
_entity_poly.type
_entity_poly.pdbx_seq_one_letter_code
_entity_poly.pdbx_strand_id
1 'polypeptide(L)'
;MLPSGYRDSGTQNSKKRNVLTSYQLFLLAKLETWNKRTALATDSFFTDLFKAQYYLCPFKGIYYLFCSSIYWNEAMMIFLVYMSKFLLFTFLYYFTVFPFVLGINTVLFGPLGITVAVVHSLMHVNLYATSVTRVGCLGHVAAILEKLFADKKAPTELARRIHQPAHHEVLEKRDWTQSLSMFAAKTTILFVVFSILFCVSLVPIIGIVLVKLLRSGSIGYDYFFFHLIRPKAFGKRSRDVFYREIGKFIAFGIVSGALELIPILSGITVTSNFLGSGICVLEQSQLLENSSLSSI
;
A
#
# COMPACT_ATOMS: atom_id res chain seq x y z
N MET A 1 42.84 -8.74 -73.80
CA MET A 1 41.95 -7.56 -73.85
C MET A 1 41.20 -7.47 -72.53
N LEU A 2 41.51 -6.47 -71.71
CA LEU A 2 40.65 -5.99 -70.61
C LEU A 2 39.39 -5.30 -71.22
N PRO A 3 38.27 -5.04 -70.50
CA PRO A 3 38.27 -4.62 -69.09
C PRO A 3 37.03 -4.92 -68.20
N SER A 4 37.22 -4.60 -66.91
CA SER A 4 36.32 -3.85 -66.03
C SER A 4 35.01 -4.46 -65.51
N GLY A 5 35.02 -4.75 -64.21
CA GLY A 5 34.14 -4.04 -63.27
C GLY A 5 32.91 -4.76 -62.78
N TYR A 6 32.95 -5.25 -61.53
CA TYR A 6 31.95 -4.85 -60.54
C TYR A 6 32.47 -5.07 -59.12
N ARG A 7 32.44 -4.00 -58.34
CA ARG A 7 32.92 -3.86 -56.98
C ARG A 7 31.69 -3.94 -56.09
N ASP A 8 31.42 -5.08 -55.47
CA ASP A 8 30.23 -5.22 -54.62
C ASP A 8 30.53 -4.79 -53.18
N SER A 9 30.30 -3.50 -52.96
CA SER A 9 30.27 -2.82 -51.67
C SER A 9 29.03 -3.21 -50.87
N GLY A 10 29.05 -4.40 -50.26
CA GLY A 10 27.93 -4.94 -49.46
C GLY A 10 28.14 -4.96 -47.93
N THR A 11 29.31 -4.58 -47.42
CA THR A 11 29.70 -4.79 -46.01
C THR A 11 29.78 -3.51 -45.17
N GLN A 12 28.88 -2.54 -45.43
CA GLN A 12 28.80 -1.31 -44.63
C GLN A 12 27.42 -0.95 -44.09
N ASN A 13 26.43 -1.84 -44.14
CA ASN A 13 25.09 -1.61 -43.57
C ASN A 13 24.77 -2.40 -42.29
N SER A 14 25.70 -3.21 -41.76
CA SER A 14 25.50 -3.98 -40.50
C SER A 14 25.94 -3.22 -39.22
N LYS A 15 26.50 -2.01 -39.37
CA LYS A 15 27.10 -1.21 -38.28
C LYS A 15 26.38 0.11 -37.99
N LYS A 16 25.08 0.21 -38.31
CA LYS A 16 24.16 1.19 -37.73
C LYS A 16 23.26 0.50 -36.70
N ARG A 17 23.88 -0.20 -35.75
CA ARG A 17 23.17 -0.74 -34.57
C ARG A 17 23.18 0.35 -33.51
N ASN A 18 22.03 1.02 -33.40
CA ASN A 18 21.56 1.89 -32.32
C ASN A 18 22.51 2.00 -31.12
N VAL A 19 23.33 3.05 -31.08
CA VAL A 19 23.92 3.54 -29.84
C VAL A 19 22.82 4.35 -29.12
N LEU A 20 21.75 3.66 -28.72
CA LEU A 20 20.89 4.16 -27.66
C LEU A 20 21.79 4.20 -26.44
N THR A 21 22.09 5.40 -25.95
CA THR A 21 22.87 5.60 -24.72
C THR A 21 22.24 4.74 -23.62
N SER A 22 23.02 4.10 -22.76
CA SER A 22 22.50 3.17 -21.71
C SER A 22 21.32 3.75 -20.91
N TYR A 23 21.25 5.07 -20.78
CA TYR A 23 20.12 5.81 -20.22
C TYR A 23 18.82 5.70 -21.03
N GLN A 24 18.86 5.84 -22.35
CA GLN A 24 17.67 5.73 -23.21
C GLN A 24 17.14 4.29 -23.22
N LEU A 25 18.04 3.30 -23.22
CA LEU A 25 17.66 1.89 -23.12
C LEU A 25 17.01 1.56 -21.77
N PHE A 26 17.53 2.14 -20.68
CA PHE A 26 16.95 2.04 -19.34
C PHE A 26 15.57 2.70 -19.25
N LEU A 27 15.39 3.88 -19.85
CA LEU A 27 14.10 4.59 -19.88
C LEU A 27 13.04 3.81 -20.69
N LEU A 28 13.41 3.26 -21.84
CA LEU A 28 12.52 2.43 -22.64
C LEU A 28 12.10 1.16 -21.91
N ALA A 29 13.03 0.46 -21.25
CA ALA A 29 12.71 -0.70 -20.41
C ALA A 29 11.77 -0.32 -19.23
N LYS A 30 11.92 0.89 -18.69
CA LYS A 30 11.07 1.41 -17.61
C LYS A 30 9.67 1.81 -18.12
N LEU A 31 9.56 2.34 -19.33
CA LEU A 31 8.29 2.63 -19.99
C LEU A 31 7.54 1.35 -20.36
N GLU A 32 8.24 0.35 -20.91
CA GLU A 32 7.63 -0.94 -21.25
C GLU A 32 7.11 -1.67 -20.00
N THR A 33 7.88 -1.66 -18.92
CA THR A 33 7.41 -2.21 -17.63
C THR A 33 6.25 -1.40 -17.03
N TRP A 34 6.17 -0.09 -17.29
CA TRP A 34 5.04 0.73 -16.86
C TRP A 34 3.78 0.37 -17.65
N ASN A 35 3.86 0.26 -18.98
CA ASN A 35 2.75 -0.14 -19.84
C ASN A 35 2.24 -1.55 -19.53
N LYS A 36 3.15 -2.50 -19.25
CA LYS A 36 2.78 -3.85 -18.81
C LYS A 36 2.02 -3.83 -17.49
N ARG A 37 2.45 -2.99 -16.53
CA ARG A 37 1.80 -2.86 -15.22
C ARG A 37 0.45 -2.17 -15.29
N THR A 38 0.31 -1.15 -16.13
CA THR A 38 -0.99 -0.48 -16.32
C THR A 38 -1.99 -1.41 -16.99
N ALA A 39 -1.57 -2.18 -18.00
CA ALA A 39 -2.43 -3.18 -18.65
C ALA A 39 -2.89 -4.28 -17.67
N LEU A 40 -1.98 -4.83 -16.86
CA LEU A 40 -2.32 -5.81 -15.82
C LEU A 40 -3.27 -5.23 -14.76
N ALA A 41 -3.03 -3.99 -14.36
CA ALA A 41 -3.87 -3.30 -13.40
C ALA A 41 -5.29 -3.08 -13.94
N THR A 42 -5.45 -2.63 -15.19
CA THR A 42 -6.77 -2.39 -15.78
C THR A 42 -7.59 -3.65 -15.99
N ASP A 43 -6.94 -4.75 -16.41
CA ASP A 43 -7.60 -6.04 -16.68
C ASP A 43 -8.10 -6.72 -15.39
N SER A 44 -7.28 -6.65 -14.34
CA SER A 44 -7.60 -7.26 -13.04
C SER A 44 -8.51 -6.37 -12.18
N PHE A 45 -8.52 -5.05 -12.41
CA PHE A 45 -9.21 -4.09 -11.54
C PHE A 45 -10.71 -4.36 -11.44
N PHE A 46 -11.44 -4.34 -12.55
CA PHE A 46 -12.91 -4.50 -12.51
C PHE A 46 -13.31 -5.90 -12.06
N THR A 47 -12.57 -6.92 -12.51
CA THR A 47 -12.83 -8.31 -12.14
C THR A 47 -12.65 -8.52 -10.64
N ASP A 48 -11.53 -8.07 -10.06
CA ASP A 48 -11.25 -8.27 -8.64
C ASP A 48 -12.07 -7.35 -7.73
N LEU A 49 -12.41 -6.14 -8.19
CA LEU A 49 -13.18 -5.17 -7.40
C LEU A 49 -14.62 -5.65 -7.16
N PHE A 50 -15.25 -6.25 -8.17
CA PHE A 50 -16.66 -6.65 -8.10
C PHE A 50 -16.88 -8.14 -7.85
N LYS A 51 -16.02 -9.02 -8.38
CA LYS A 51 -16.23 -10.47 -8.31
C LYS A 51 -15.80 -11.07 -6.98
N ALA A 52 -14.78 -10.49 -6.35
CA ALA A 52 -14.26 -11.00 -5.11
C ALA A 52 -14.71 -10.09 -3.96
N GLN A 53 -15.43 -10.66 -3.00
CA GLN A 53 -16.05 -9.97 -1.87
C GLN A 53 -15.02 -9.45 -0.83
N TYR A 54 -13.88 -8.94 -1.30
CA TYR A 54 -12.79 -8.42 -0.48
C TYR A 54 -13.20 -7.22 0.38
N TYR A 55 -14.27 -6.52 -0.03
CA TYR A 55 -14.89 -5.45 0.74
C TYR A 55 -15.57 -5.95 2.03
N LEU A 56 -15.93 -7.23 2.15
CA LEU A 56 -16.53 -7.81 3.36
C LEU A 56 -15.50 -8.19 4.43
N CYS A 57 -14.24 -8.38 4.03
CA CYS A 57 -13.19 -8.88 4.92
C CYS A 57 -12.94 -7.99 6.15
N PRO A 58 -12.91 -6.65 6.03
CA PRO A 58 -12.82 -5.77 7.21
C PRO A 58 -13.94 -5.98 8.23
N PHE A 59 -15.18 -6.20 7.77
CA PHE A 59 -16.33 -6.46 8.66
C PHE A 59 -16.23 -7.82 9.35
N LYS A 60 -15.76 -8.85 8.64
CA LYS A 60 -15.43 -10.14 9.27
C LYS A 60 -14.38 -9.95 10.37
N GLY A 61 -13.37 -9.11 10.13
CA GLY A 61 -12.38 -8.75 11.14
C GLY A 61 -13.00 -8.17 12.41
N ILE A 62 -13.99 -7.27 12.27
CA ILE A 62 -14.69 -6.65 13.41
C ILE A 62 -15.41 -7.74 14.20
N TYR A 63 -16.19 -8.57 13.50
CA TYR A 63 -16.94 -9.66 14.10
C TYR A 63 -16.02 -10.59 14.91
N TYR A 64 -14.91 -11.04 14.32
CA TYR A 64 -13.96 -11.93 15.00
C TYR A 64 -13.25 -11.28 16.20
N LEU A 65 -12.92 -9.99 16.08
CA LEU A 65 -12.28 -9.24 17.17
C LEU A 65 -13.20 -9.15 18.40
N PHE A 66 -14.49 -8.90 18.19
CA PHE A 66 -15.44 -8.81 19.30
C PHE A 66 -15.93 -10.16 19.82
N CYS A 67 -16.00 -11.19 18.97
CA CYS A 67 -16.43 -12.52 19.39
C CYS A 67 -15.35 -13.32 20.13
N SER A 68 -14.06 -13.05 19.93
CA SER A 68 -12.97 -13.79 20.56
C SER A 68 -12.13 -12.92 21.48
N SER A 69 -12.14 -13.23 22.78
CA SER A 69 -11.33 -12.54 23.79
C SER A 69 -9.82 -12.71 23.60
N ILE A 70 -9.38 -13.66 22.77
CA ILE A 70 -7.97 -14.02 22.57
C ILE A 70 -7.17 -12.84 21.96
N TYR A 71 -7.83 -12.02 21.14
CA TYR A 71 -7.19 -10.92 20.41
C TYR A 71 -7.15 -9.60 21.19
N TRP A 72 -7.89 -9.49 22.30
CA TRP A 72 -8.09 -8.22 22.99
C TRP A 72 -6.82 -7.64 23.57
N ASN A 73 -5.90 -8.47 24.06
CA ASN A 73 -4.64 -7.97 24.61
C ASN A 73 -3.81 -7.23 23.55
N GLU A 74 -3.62 -7.84 22.39
CA GLU A 74 -2.87 -7.20 21.29
C GLU A 74 -3.64 -6.02 20.69
N ALA A 75 -4.98 -6.12 20.61
CA ALA A 75 -5.82 -5.02 20.16
C ALA A 75 -5.70 -3.79 21.07
N MET A 76 -5.67 -4.00 22.39
CA MET A 76 -5.46 -2.93 23.37
C MET A 76 -4.06 -2.33 23.25
N MET A 77 -3.02 -3.14 23.04
CA MET A 77 -1.67 -2.63 22.82
C MET A 77 -1.57 -1.76 21.56
N ILE A 78 -2.16 -2.20 20.44
CA ILE A 78 -2.22 -1.41 19.20
C ILE A 78 -3.05 -0.13 19.41
N PHE A 79 -4.17 -0.21 20.13
CA PHE A 79 -4.99 0.94 20.46
C PHE A 79 -4.24 1.96 21.32
N LEU A 80 -3.48 1.53 22.33
CA LEU A 80 -2.65 2.42 23.15
C LEU A 80 -1.54 3.09 22.34
N VAL A 81 -0.87 2.33 21.46
CA VAL A 81 0.12 2.89 20.53
C VAL A 81 -0.50 3.88 19.54
N TYR A 82 -1.73 3.62 19.10
CA TYR A 82 -2.49 4.55 18.28
C TYR A 82 -2.81 5.83 19.05
N MET A 83 -3.33 5.72 20.29
CA MET A 83 -3.68 6.86 21.12
C MET A 83 -2.47 7.75 21.42
N SER A 84 -1.31 7.17 21.70
CA SER A 84 -0.08 7.95 21.91
C SER A 84 0.35 8.72 20.66
N LYS A 85 0.28 8.09 19.47
CA LYS A 85 0.54 8.74 18.18
C LYS A 85 -0.48 9.82 17.87
N PHE A 86 -1.76 9.56 18.13
CA PHE A 86 -2.84 10.52 17.91
C PHE A 86 -2.64 11.77 18.79
N LEU A 87 -2.29 11.61 20.06
CA LEU A 87 -1.99 12.74 20.96
C LEU A 87 -0.76 13.53 20.49
N LEU A 88 0.30 12.84 20.11
CA LEU A 88 1.52 13.48 19.58
C LEU A 88 1.22 14.32 18.34
N PHE A 89 0.54 13.74 17.35
CA PHE A 89 0.17 14.46 16.13
C PHE A 89 -0.85 15.57 16.40
N THR A 90 -1.76 15.40 17.36
CA THR A 90 -2.68 16.47 17.78
C THR A 90 -1.89 17.67 18.28
N PHE A 91 -0.94 17.46 19.20
CA PHE A 91 -0.13 18.55 19.74
C PHE A 91 0.65 19.29 18.65
N LEU A 92 1.35 18.55 17.78
CA LEU A 92 2.11 19.13 16.68
C LEU A 92 1.22 19.89 15.70
N TYR A 93 0.06 19.33 15.36
CA TYR A 93 -0.89 19.93 14.42
C TYR A 93 -1.50 21.22 14.96
N TYR A 94 -1.93 21.23 16.22
CA TYR A 94 -2.53 22.41 16.85
C TYR A 94 -1.55 23.58 16.95
N PHE A 95 -0.26 23.28 17.14
CA PHE A 95 0.77 24.31 17.20
C PHE A 95 1.15 24.85 15.81
N THR A 96 1.18 24.00 14.78
CA THR A 96 1.77 24.36 13.48
C THR A 96 0.73 24.66 12.39
N VAL A 97 -0.27 23.78 12.21
CA VAL A 97 -1.19 23.81 11.05
C VAL A 97 -2.54 24.42 11.41
N PHE A 98 -3.02 24.20 12.64
CA PHE A 98 -4.36 24.59 13.07
C PHE A 98 -4.66 26.10 12.93
N PRO A 99 -3.76 27.06 13.24
CA PRO A 99 -4.05 28.47 13.05
C PRO A 99 -4.40 28.83 11.60
N PHE A 100 -3.71 28.22 10.63
CA PHE A 100 -3.98 28.42 9.21
C PHE A 100 -5.32 27.80 8.79
N VAL A 101 -5.58 26.57 9.24
CA VAL A 101 -6.84 25.87 8.95
C VAL A 101 -8.04 26.58 9.57
N LEU A 102 -7.90 27.09 10.80
CA LEU A 102 -8.93 27.89 11.47
C LEU A 102 -9.20 29.18 10.70
N GLY A 103 -8.16 29.90 10.27
CA GLY A 103 -8.28 31.12 9.48
C GLY A 103 -9.04 30.88 8.17
N ILE A 104 -8.63 29.88 7.39
CA ILE A 104 -9.28 29.52 6.10
C ILE A 104 -10.75 29.14 6.33
N ASN A 105 -11.04 28.27 7.29
CA ASN A 105 -12.42 27.83 7.54
C ASN A 105 -13.32 28.95 8.07
N THR A 106 -12.79 29.84 8.92
CA THR A 106 -13.55 30.98 9.45
C THR A 106 -13.88 31.99 8.36
N VAL A 107 -12.96 32.21 7.41
CA VAL A 107 -13.23 33.07 6.25
C VAL A 107 -14.30 32.45 5.32
N LEU A 108 -14.26 31.14 5.10
CA LEU A 108 -15.18 30.45 4.19
C LEU A 108 -16.59 30.25 4.77
N PHE A 109 -16.69 29.90 6.05
CA PHE A 109 -17.96 29.49 6.69
C PHE A 109 -18.40 30.40 7.85
N GLY A 110 -17.68 31.51 8.10
CA GLY A 110 -17.97 32.42 9.20
C GLY A 110 -17.77 31.77 10.57
N PRO A 111 -18.62 32.05 11.58
CA PRO A 111 -18.53 31.47 12.92
C PRO A 111 -18.61 29.94 12.95
N LEU A 112 -19.37 29.34 12.01
CA LEU A 112 -19.44 27.88 11.85
C LEU A 112 -18.11 27.28 11.38
N GLY A 113 -17.22 28.09 10.80
CA GLY A 113 -15.88 27.69 10.42
C GLY A 113 -15.04 27.15 11.58
N ILE A 114 -15.31 27.59 12.82
CA ILE A 114 -14.61 27.11 14.02
C ILE A 114 -14.92 25.63 14.26
N THR A 115 -16.19 25.22 14.22
CA THR A 115 -16.58 23.82 14.45
C THR A 115 -16.09 22.93 13.33
N VAL A 116 -16.19 23.40 12.08
CA VAL A 116 -15.64 22.71 10.90
C VAL A 116 -14.13 22.54 11.01
N ALA A 117 -13.39 23.56 11.47
CA ALA A 117 -11.93 23.48 11.66
C ALA A 117 -11.54 22.44 12.71
N VAL A 118 -12.28 22.36 13.82
CA VAL A 118 -12.02 21.34 14.87
C VAL A 118 -12.27 19.95 14.31
N VAL A 119 -13.42 19.70 13.68
CA VAL A 119 -13.74 18.39 13.08
C VAL A 119 -12.71 18.02 12.01
N HIS A 120 -12.37 18.96 11.13
CA HIS A 120 -11.34 18.77 10.11
C HIS A 120 -9.98 18.41 10.75
N SER A 121 -9.55 19.12 11.79
CA SER A 121 -8.29 18.85 12.47
C SER A 121 -8.24 17.43 13.04
N LEU A 122 -9.32 16.96 13.66
CA LEU A 122 -9.42 15.60 14.21
C LEU A 122 -9.31 14.54 13.12
N MET A 123 -9.99 14.73 11.99
CA MET A 123 -9.89 13.82 10.84
C MET A 123 -8.49 13.83 10.22
N HIS A 124 -7.88 15.01 10.11
CA HIS A 124 -6.55 15.18 9.52
C HIS A 124 -5.47 14.53 10.40
N VAL A 125 -5.51 14.73 11.72
CA VAL A 125 -4.61 14.06 12.65
C VAL A 125 -4.82 12.54 12.63
N ASN A 126 -6.07 12.08 12.60
CA ASN A 126 -6.41 10.66 12.51
C ASN A 126 -5.80 9.99 11.26
N LEU A 127 -5.82 10.66 10.11
CA LEU A 127 -5.22 10.17 8.86
C LEU A 127 -3.73 9.83 9.03
N TYR A 128 -2.97 10.70 9.72
CA TYR A 128 -1.55 10.48 9.98
C TYR A 128 -1.31 9.44 11.07
N ALA A 129 -2.04 9.53 12.18
CA ALA A 129 -1.92 8.59 13.29
C ALA A 129 -2.18 7.14 12.83
N THR A 130 -3.25 6.90 12.08
CA THR A 130 -3.56 5.56 11.50
C THR A 130 -2.47 5.07 10.54
N SER A 131 -1.97 5.93 9.66
CA SER A 131 -0.90 5.57 8.72
C SER A 131 0.37 5.13 9.44
N VAL A 132 0.77 5.86 10.49
CA VAL A 132 1.98 5.53 11.28
C VAL A 132 1.74 4.35 12.22
N THR A 133 0.51 4.11 12.66
CA THR A 133 0.16 2.91 13.45
C THR A 133 0.30 1.63 12.62
N ARG A 134 -0.20 1.60 11.38
CA ARG A 134 -0.07 0.42 10.51
C ARG A 134 1.38 -0.05 10.35
N VAL A 135 2.30 0.90 10.15
CA VAL A 135 3.73 0.59 9.94
C VAL A 135 4.48 0.39 11.26
N GLY A 136 4.05 1.04 12.35
CA GLY A 136 4.77 0.99 13.62
C GLY A 136 4.42 -0.20 14.52
N CYS A 137 3.33 -0.92 14.25
CA CYS A 137 2.84 -2.02 15.10
C CYS A 137 3.10 -3.41 14.52
N LEU A 138 4.07 -3.57 13.62
CA LEU A 138 4.31 -4.81 12.89
C LEU A 138 4.50 -6.04 13.80
N GLY A 139 5.16 -5.87 14.95
CA GLY A 139 5.35 -6.95 15.93
C GLY A 139 4.03 -7.48 16.51
N HIS A 140 3.15 -6.58 16.97
CA HIS A 140 1.84 -6.95 17.52
C HIS A 140 0.91 -7.54 16.45
N VAL A 141 1.00 -7.02 15.22
CA VAL A 141 0.25 -7.54 14.08
C VAL A 141 0.65 -8.98 13.75
N ALA A 142 1.96 -9.28 13.75
CA ALA A 142 2.45 -10.64 13.53
C ALA A 142 1.90 -11.61 14.59
N ALA A 143 1.92 -11.22 15.86
CA ALA A 143 1.37 -12.02 16.96
C ALA A 143 -0.14 -12.28 16.83
N ILE A 144 -0.91 -11.29 16.37
CA ILE A 144 -2.35 -11.46 16.10
C ILE A 144 -2.59 -12.45 14.96
N LEU A 145 -1.86 -12.32 13.86
CA LEU A 145 -2.01 -13.19 12.70
C LEU A 145 -1.60 -14.63 13.02
N GLU A 146 -0.58 -14.82 13.86
CA GLU A 146 -0.17 -16.14 14.36
C GLU A 146 -1.30 -16.79 15.18
N LYS A 147 -1.88 -16.07 16.14
CA LYS A 147 -3.03 -16.55 16.93
C LYS A 147 -4.23 -16.91 16.03
N LEU A 148 -4.50 -16.11 15.01
CA LEU A 148 -5.56 -16.37 14.03
C LEU A 148 -5.31 -17.66 13.24
N PHE A 149 -4.08 -17.86 12.77
CA PHE A 149 -3.72 -19.05 12.00
C PHE A 149 -3.69 -20.33 12.84
N ALA A 150 -3.30 -20.23 14.11
CA ALA A 150 -3.40 -21.31 15.07
C ALA A 150 -4.86 -21.70 15.34
N ASP A 151 -5.73 -20.72 15.59
CA ASP A 151 -7.17 -20.94 15.85
C ASP A 151 -7.88 -21.60 14.66
N LYS A 152 -7.55 -21.17 13.44
CA LYS A 152 -8.13 -21.70 12.20
C LYS A 152 -7.47 -22.97 11.65
N LYS A 153 -6.49 -23.54 12.38
CA LYS A 153 -5.71 -24.72 11.96
C LYS A 153 -5.15 -24.56 10.53
N ALA A 154 -4.59 -23.39 10.24
CA ALA A 154 -4.09 -23.08 8.92
C ALA A 154 -2.96 -24.05 8.50
N PRO A 155 -2.78 -24.32 7.20
CA PRO A 155 -1.68 -25.14 6.71
C PRO A 155 -0.34 -24.57 7.20
N THR A 156 0.54 -25.43 7.71
CA THR A 156 1.83 -25.06 8.33
C THR A 156 2.69 -24.15 7.44
N GLU A 157 2.51 -24.23 6.12
CA GLU A 157 3.22 -23.40 5.14
C GLU A 157 2.80 -21.92 5.14
N LEU A 158 1.56 -21.60 5.54
CA LEU A 158 1.10 -20.22 5.66
C LEU A 158 1.62 -19.57 6.96
N ALA A 159 1.65 -20.32 8.06
CA ALA A 159 2.25 -19.89 9.33
C ALA A 159 3.77 -19.69 9.21
N ARG A 160 4.46 -20.53 8.42
CA ARG A 160 5.89 -20.42 8.13
C ARG A 160 6.27 -19.15 7.35
N ARG A 161 5.35 -18.59 6.56
CA ARG A 161 5.60 -17.35 5.77
C ARG A 161 5.69 -16.10 6.62
N ILE A 162 5.02 -16.05 7.78
CA ILE A 162 5.12 -14.94 8.74
C ILE A 162 6.51 -14.93 9.41
N HIS A 163 7.12 -16.11 9.60
CA HIS A 163 8.34 -16.30 10.38
C HIS A 163 9.65 -16.06 9.63
N GLN A 164 9.63 -15.77 8.32
CA GLN A 164 10.89 -15.61 7.59
C GLN A 164 11.40 -14.17 7.68
N PRO A 165 12.54 -13.94 8.37
CA PRO A 165 13.14 -12.62 8.44
C PRO A 165 13.48 -12.13 7.03
N ALA A 166 13.33 -10.82 6.80
CA ALA A 166 13.70 -10.18 5.56
C ALA A 166 15.15 -10.56 5.22
N HIS A 167 15.31 -11.39 4.18
CA HIS A 167 16.63 -11.79 3.73
C HIS A 167 17.39 -10.54 3.34
N HIS A 168 18.54 -10.30 3.98
CA HIS A 168 19.38 -9.16 3.66
C HIS A 168 19.90 -9.37 2.24
N GLU A 169 19.46 -8.53 1.30
CA GLU A 169 20.10 -8.47 0.00
C GLU A 169 21.58 -8.15 0.24
N VAL A 170 22.45 -9.07 -0.17
CA VAL A 170 23.88 -8.82 -0.23
C VAL A 170 24.04 -7.57 -1.09
N LEU A 171 24.52 -6.49 -0.49
CA LEU A 171 24.74 -5.21 -1.16
C LEU A 171 25.78 -5.43 -2.26
N GLU A 172 25.32 -5.76 -3.47
CA GLU A 172 26.16 -5.68 -4.66
C GLU A 172 26.75 -4.27 -4.73
N LYS A 173 28.01 -4.21 -5.17
CA LYS A 173 28.80 -2.98 -5.28
C LYS A 173 28.14 -2.04 -6.29
N ARG A 174 27.17 -1.27 -5.81
CA ARG A 174 26.28 -0.43 -6.61
C ARG A 174 26.92 0.92 -6.84
N ASP A 175 26.95 1.35 -8.10
CA ASP A 175 27.46 2.66 -8.48
C ASP A 175 26.72 3.76 -7.71
N TRP A 176 27.44 4.42 -6.79
CA TRP A 176 26.87 5.37 -5.84
C TRP A 176 26.20 6.55 -6.54
N THR A 177 26.74 6.99 -7.68
CA THR A 177 26.22 8.11 -8.48
C THR A 177 24.86 7.78 -9.12
N GLN A 178 24.70 6.56 -9.64
CA GLN A 178 23.41 6.10 -10.19
C GLN A 178 22.41 5.80 -9.07
N SER A 179 22.88 5.26 -7.94
CA SER A 179 22.06 5.01 -6.76
C SER A 179 21.44 6.30 -6.21
N LEU A 180 22.27 7.33 -6.07
CA LEU A 180 21.89 8.62 -5.51
C LEU A 180 20.90 9.35 -6.43
N SER A 181 21.15 9.37 -7.74
CA SER A 181 20.22 9.98 -8.70
C SER A 181 18.87 9.27 -8.74
N MET A 182 18.85 7.93 -8.67
CA MET A 182 17.60 7.18 -8.55
C MET A 182 16.88 7.39 -7.23
N PHE A 183 17.62 7.51 -6.12
CA PHE A 183 17.04 7.84 -4.82
C PHE A 183 16.41 9.24 -4.86
N ALA A 184 17.16 10.25 -5.31
CA ALA A 184 16.68 11.62 -5.47
C ALA A 184 15.43 11.67 -6.35
N ALA A 185 15.45 11.05 -7.54
CA ALA A 185 14.29 11.03 -8.43
C ALA A 185 13.05 10.38 -7.79
N LYS A 186 13.23 9.27 -7.06
CA LYS A 186 12.12 8.63 -6.34
C LYS A 186 11.58 9.51 -5.22
N THR A 187 12.47 10.12 -4.44
CA THR A 187 12.12 11.02 -3.33
C THR A 187 11.39 12.25 -3.86
N THR A 188 11.83 12.85 -4.96
CA THR A 188 11.15 13.98 -5.60
C THR A 188 9.75 13.60 -6.08
N ILE A 189 9.59 12.46 -6.75
CA ILE A 189 8.26 12.00 -7.18
C ILE A 189 7.33 11.78 -5.98
N LEU A 190 7.82 11.12 -4.93
CA LEU A 190 7.05 10.92 -3.70
C LEU A 190 6.68 12.26 -3.06
N PHE A 191 7.61 13.19 -2.96
CA PHE A 191 7.38 14.52 -2.42
C PHE A 191 6.30 15.28 -3.21
N VAL A 192 6.35 15.26 -4.54
CA VAL A 192 5.32 15.86 -5.39
C VAL A 192 3.95 15.22 -5.16
N VAL A 193 3.87 13.88 -5.14
CA VAL A 193 2.61 13.16 -4.90
C VAL A 193 2.05 13.48 -3.51
N PHE A 194 2.88 13.47 -2.46
CA PHE A 194 2.45 13.82 -1.11
C PHE A 194 2.04 15.30 -1.00
N SER A 195 2.69 16.20 -1.72
CA SER A 195 2.33 17.62 -1.74
C SER A 195 0.97 17.84 -2.40
N ILE A 196 0.69 17.15 -3.51
CA ILE A 196 -0.64 17.18 -4.16
C ILE A 196 -1.71 16.64 -3.21
N LEU A 197 -1.45 15.49 -2.58
CA LEU A 197 -2.39 14.90 -1.61
C LEU A 197 -2.61 15.80 -0.40
N PHE A 198 -1.58 16.50 0.07
CA PHE A 198 -1.70 17.49 1.14
C PHE A 198 -2.57 18.68 0.70
N CYS A 199 -2.38 19.21 -0.51
CA CYS A 199 -3.27 20.26 -1.03
C CYS A 199 -4.72 19.80 -1.11
N VAL A 200 -4.98 18.56 -1.55
CA VAL A 200 -6.33 17.98 -1.54
C VAL A 200 -6.86 17.83 -0.12
N SER A 201 -6.00 17.46 0.85
CA SER A 201 -6.39 17.29 2.25
C SER A 201 -6.79 18.60 2.94
N LEU A 202 -6.42 19.77 2.39
CA LEU A 202 -6.84 21.07 2.92
C LEU A 202 -8.33 21.39 2.67
N VAL A 203 -8.98 20.70 1.74
CA VAL A 203 -10.43 20.86 1.52
C VAL A 203 -11.17 20.36 2.76
N PRO A 204 -11.98 21.20 3.43
CA PRO A 204 -12.63 20.84 4.69
C PRO A 204 -13.48 19.56 4.56
N ILE A 205 -13.26 18.60 5.46
CA ILE A 205 -13.92 17.29 5.57
C ILE A 205 -13.76 16.38 4.33
N ILE A 206 -14.25 16.81 3.17
CA ILE A 206 -14.26 16.08 1.89
C ILE A 206 -12.84 15.77 1.43
N GLY A 207 -11.89 16.69 1.63
CA GLY A 207 -10.49 16.50 1.24
C GLY A 207 -9.86 15.28 1.92
N ILE A 208 -10.12 15.10 3.22
CA ILE A 208 -9.59 13.96 3.99
C ILE A 208 -10.16 12.63 3.49
N VAL A 209 -11.48 12.60 3.24
CA VAL A 209 -12.16 11.43 2.68
C VAL A 209 -11.58 11.08 1.30
N LEU A 210 -11.40 12.08 0.45
CA LEU A 210 -10.83 11.89 -0.88
C LEU A 210 -9.39 11.38 -0.83
N VAL A 211 -8.56 11.90 0.08
CA VAL A 211 -7.19 11.40 0.28
C VAL A 211 -7.18 9.94 0.74
N LYS A 212 -8.08 9.53 1.65
CA LYS A 212 -8.24 8.11 2.04
C LYS A 212 -8.64 7.25 0.84
N LEU A 213 -9.58 7.70 0.02
CA LEU A 213 -10.04 6.99 -1.18
C LEU A 213 -8.94 6.86 -2.23
N LEU A 214 -8.22 7.95 -2.54
CA LEU A 214 -7.09 7.95 -3.48
C LEU A 214 -5.95 7.06 -3.00
N ARG A 215 -5.74 6.97 -1.68
CA ARG A 215 -4.74 6.09 -1.08
C ARG A 215 -5.26 4.68 -0.77
N SER A 216 -6.51 4.35 -1.10
CA SER A 216 -7.14 3.06 -0.76
C SER A 216 -6.29 1.86 -1.18
N GLY A 217 -5.77 1.82 -2.41
CA GLY A 217 -4.89 0.74 -2.86
C GLY A 217 -3.62 0.57 -2.02
N SER A 218 -3.00 1.69 -1.60
CA SER A 218 -1.84 1.65 -0.68
C SER A 218 -2.25 1.19 0.71
N ILE A 219 -3.40 1.67 1.22
CA ILE A 219 -3.94 1.26 2.53
C ILE A 219 -4.18 -0.25 2.54
N GLY A 220 -4.86 -0.78 1.51
CA GLY A 220 -5.11 -2.22 1.42
C GLY A 220 -3.82 -3.02 1.30
N TYR A 221 -2.84 -2.55 0.52
CA TYR A 221 -1.55 -3.22 0.44
C TYR A 221 -0.80 -3.25 1.77
N ASP A 222 -0.85 -2.18 2.58
CA ASP A 222 -0.24 -2.16 3.92
C ASP A 222 -0.78 -3.30 4.79
N TYR A 223 -2.08 -3.62 4.68
CA TYR A 223 -2.72 -4.70 5.43
C TYR A 223 -2.32 -6.09 4.94
N PHE A 224 -2.23 -6.28 3.63
CA PHE A 224 -1.84 -7.57 3.05
C PHE A 224 -0.32 -7.81 3.03
N PHE A 225 0.49 -6.78 3.36
CA PHE A 225 1.95 -6.83 3.26
C PHE A 225 2.54 -8.10 3.88
N PHE A 226 2.13 -8.49 5.09
CA PHE A 226 2.61 -9.69 5.78
C PHE A 226 2.36 -11.00 5.03
N HIS A 227 1.28 -11.08 4.25
CA HIS A 227 0.93 -12.26 3.48
C HIS A 227 1.68 -12.32 2.14
N LEU A 228 2.15 -11.17 1.65
CA LEU A 228 2.83 -11.02 0.36
C LEU A 228 4.34 -11.20 0.43
N ILE A 229 4.93 -11.27 1.63
CA ILE A 229 6.35 -11.58 1.83
C ILE A 229 6.61 -13.02 1.36
N ARG A 230 6.86 -13.17 0.05
CA ARG A 230 7.48 -14.39 -0.50
C ARG A 230 8.99 -14.29 -0.27
N PRO A 231 9.60 -15.24 0.44
CA PRO A 231 11.01 -15.17 0.82
C PRO A 231 12.02 -15.30 -0.33
N LYS A 232 11.60 -15.57 -1.57
CA LYS A 232 12.52 -15.90 -2.67
C LYS A 232 12.78 -14.82 -3.74
N ALA A 233 12.18 -13.63 -3.67
CA ALA A 233 12.49 -12.57 -4.65
C ALA A 233 12.02 -11.18 -4.19
N PHE A 234 12.77 -10.53 -3.30
CA PHE A 234 12.59 -9.10 -3.05
C PHE A 234 13.14 -8.27 -4.22
N GLY A 235 12.58 -7.06 -4.41
CA GLY A 235 13.04 -6.08 -5.40
C GLY A 235 12.05 -5.79 -6.54
N LYS A 236 11.85 -6.72 -7.48
CA LYS A 236 10.99 -6.51 -8.67
C LYS A 236 9.62 -7.19 -8.58
N ARG A 237 9.57 -8.42 -8.07
CA ARG A 237 8.37 -9.28 -8.11
C ARG A 237 7.24 -8.81 -7.19
N SER A 238 7.55 -8.24 -6.02
CA SER A 238 6.55 -7.73 -5.08
C SER A 238 5.75 -6.56 -5.67
N ARG A 239 6.39 -5.67 -6.44
CA ARG A 239 5.68 -4.59 -7.14
C ARG A 239 4.74 -5.14 -8.21
N ASP A 240 5.16 -6.18 -8.93
CA ASP A 240 4.32 -6.78 -9.96
C ASP A 240 3.11 -7.51 -9.35
N VAL A 241 3.25 -8.09 -8.14
CA VAL A 241 2.13 -8.64 -7.38
C VAL A 241 1.15 -7.55 -6.93
N PHE A 242 1.65 -6.39 -6.50
CA PHE A 242 0.78 -5.25 -6.16
C PHE A 242 -0.12 -4.84 -7.33
N TYR A 243 0.45 -4.69 -8.53
CA TYR A 243 -0.33 -4.30 -9.72
C TYR A 243 -1.25 -5.42 -10.23
N ARG A 244 -0.90 -6.69 -9.99
CA ARG A 244 -1.71 -7.83 -10.41
C ARG A 244 -2.99 -7.98 -9.59
N GLU A 245 -2.92 -7.72 -8.28
CA GLU A 245 -4.06 -7.83 -7.36
C GLU A 245 -4.55 -6.44 -6.90
N ILE A 246 -4.39 -5.42 -7.74
CA ILE A 246 -4.66 -4.03 -7.35
C ILE A 246 -6.15 -3.80 -7.01
N GLY A 247 -7.06 -4.48 -7.71
CA GLY A 247 -8.50 -4.41 -7.44
C GLY A 247 -8.84 -4.93 -6.05
N LYS A 248 -8.22 -6.04 -5.62
CA LYS A 248 -8.32 -6.58 -4.26
C LYS A 248 -7.85 -5.58 -3.20
N PHE A 249 -6.69 -4.96 -3.40
CA PHE A 249 -6.17 -3.97 -2.44
C PHE A 249 -7.04 -2.71 -2.38
N ILE A 250 -7.58 -2.25 -3.52
CA ILE A 250 -8.48 -1.10 -3.55
C ILE A 250 -9.81 -1.43 -2.88
N ALA A 251 -10.44 -2.57 -3.18
CA ALA A 251 -11.72 -2.98 -2.57
C ALA A 251 -11.59 -3.08 -1.04
N PHE A 252 -10.55 -3.78 -0.56
CA PHE A 252 -10.27 -3.86 0.87
C PHE A 252 -9.94 -2.49 1.47
N GLY A 253 -9.09 -1.72 0.76
CA GLY A 253 -8.61 -0.40 1.16
C GLY A 253 -9.69 0.66 1.32
N ILE A 254 -10.73 0.63 0.47
CA ILE A 254 -11.88 1.54 0.57
C ILE A 254 -12.62 1.30 1.89
N VAL A 255 -12.98 0.04 2.19
CA VAL A 255 -13.76 -0.29 3.39
C VAL A 255 -12.93 -0.12 4.65
N SER A 256 -11.70 -0.67 4.69
CA SER A 256 -10.78 -0.49 5.82
C SER A 256 -10.47 0.98 6.07
N GLY A 257 -10.21 1.76 5.00
CA GLY A 257 -9.98 3.20 5.08
C GLY A 257 -11.19 3.98 5.59
N ALA A 258 -12.42 3.55 5.25
CA ALA A 258 -13.65 4.13 5.76
C ALA A 258 -13.87 3.82 7.25
N LEU A 259 -13.59 2.59 7.70
CA LEU A 259 -13.66 2.22 9.12
C LEU A 259 -12.66 3.04 9.97
N GLU A 260 -11.47 3.29 9.42
CA GLU A 260 -10.45 4.15 10.04
C GLU A 260 -10.78 5.66 10.00
N LEU A 261 -11.90 6.11 9.42
CA LEU A 261 -12.23 7.54 9.43
C LEU A 261 -12.66 8.02 10.82
N ILE A 262 -13.16 7.12 11.67
CA ILE A 262 -13.70 7.43 13.01
C ILE A 262 -12.53 7.52 14.01
N PRO A 263 -12.06 8.72 14.41
CA PRO A 263 -10.78 8.88 15.11
C PRO A 263 -10.67 8.08 16.41
N ILE A 264 -11.76 7.97 17.15
CA ILE A 264 -11.77 7.28 18.45
C ILE A 264 -11.68 5.76 18.26
N LEU A 265 -12.28 5.23 17.18
CA LEU A 265 -12.32 3.79 16.92
C LEU A 265 -11.18 3.31 16.02
N SER A 266 -10.47 4.23 15.37
CA SER A 266 -9.38 3.97 14.43
C SER A 266 -8.38 2.93 14.93
N GLY A 267 -7.90 3.02 16.17
CA GLY A 267 -6.94 2.05 16.71
C GLY A 267 -7.47 0.60 16.73
N ILE A 268 -8.73 0.41 17.14
CA ILE A 268 -9.41 -0.90 17.15
C ILE A 268 -9.69 -1.36 15.71
N THR A 269 -10.13 -0.45 14.84
CA THR A 269 -10.38 -0.78 13.42
C THR A 269 -9.11 -1.20 12.69
N VAL A 270 -7.94 -0.65 13.04
CA VAL A 270 -6.65 -1.10 12.49
C VAL A 270 -6.40 -2.57 12.83
N THR A 271 -6.58 -2.97 14.10
CA THR A 271 -6.46 -4.37 14.50
C THR A 271 -7.47 -5.26 13.78
N SER A 272 -8.73 -4.85 13.74
CA SER A 272 -9.80 -5.54 13.02
C SER A 272 -9.46 -5.74 11.54
N ASN A 273 -8.94 -4.70 10.87
CA ASN A 273 -8.55 -4.78 9.47
C ASN A 273 -7.41 -5.79 9.27
N PHE A 274 -6.43 -5.86 10.17
CA PHE A 274 -5.40 -6.92 10.10
C PHE A 274 -5.99 -8.32 10.26
N LEU A 275 -6.92 -8.53 11.20
CA LEU A 275 -7.66 -9.81 11.30
C LEU A 275 -8.43 -10.12 10.01
N GLY A 276 -9.13 -9.12 9.47
CA GLY A 276 -9.92 -9.26 8.24
C GLY A 276 -9.06 -9.66 7.04
N SER A 277 -7.87 -9.06 6.91
CA SER A 277 -6.88 -9.46 5.91
C SER A 277 -6.46 -10.92 6.10
N GLY A 278 -6.13 -11.34 7.33
CA GLY A 278 -5.76 -12.72 7.63
C GLY A 278 -6.86 -13.73 7.30
N ILE A 279 -8.11 -13.44 7.67
CA ILE A 279 -9.28 -14.29 7.36
C ILE A 279 -9.47 -14.41 5.85
N CYS A 280 -9.35 -13.29 5.13
CA CYS A 280 -9.44 -13.27 3.68
C CYS A 280 -8.41 -14.19 3.01
N VAL A 281 -7.16 -14.16 3.48
CA VAL A 281 -6.10 -15.02 2.96
C VAL A 281 -6.39 -16.49 3.26
N LEU A 282 -6.93 -16.82 4.43
CA LEU A 282 -7.32 -18.19 4.77
C LEU A 282 -8.44 -18.70 3.85
N GLU A 283 -9.52 -17.93 3.67
CA GLU A 283 -10.62 -18.30 2.78
C GLU A 283 -10.13 -18.51 1.35
N GLN A 284 -9.26 -17.63 0.85
CA GLN A 284 -8.66 -17.77 -0.47
C GLN A 284 -7.82 -19.06 -0.59
N SER A 285 -7.08 -19.44 0.45
CA SER A 285 -6.29 -20.67 0.45
C SER A 285 -7.15 -21.93 0.43
N GLN A 286 -8.24 -21.95 1.19
CA GLN A 286 -9.17 -23.09 1.26
C GLN A 286 -9.93 -23.30 -0.06
N LEU A 287 -10.33 -22.22 -0.73
CA LEU A 287 -10.98 -22.30 -2.04
C LEU A 287 -10.06 -22.91 -3.10
N LEU A 288 -8.76 -22.55 -3.08
CA LEU A 288 -7.77 -23.12 -4.00
C LEU A 288 -7.57 -24.62 -3.75
N GLU A 289 -7.46 -25.04 -2.49
CA GLU A 289 -7.34 -26.45 -2.12
C GLU A 289 -8.55 -27.27 -2.58
N ASN A 290 -9.77 -26.79 -2.28
CA ASN A 290 -11.01 -27.45 -2.71
C ASN A 290 -11.14 -27.53 -4.24
N SER A 291 -10.75 -26.47 -4.97
CA SER A 291 -10.77 -26.48 -6.44
C SER A 291 -9.80 -27.52 -7.03
N SER A 292 -8.62 -27.68 -6.42
CA SER A 292 -7.63 -28.67 -6.86
C SER A 292 -8.09 -30.11 -6.61
N LEU A 293 -8.83 -30.35 -5.53
CA LEU A 293 -9.41 -31.66 -5.23
C LEU A 293 -10.60 -32.00 -6.15
N SER A 294 -11.37 -31.00 -6.60
CA SER A 294 -12.48 -31.23 -7.54
C SER A 294 -12.07 -31.49 -9.00
N SER A 295 -10.80 -31.22 -9.33
CA SER A 295 -10.23 -31.45 -10.66
C SER A 295 -9.49 -32.80 -10.80
N ILE A 296 -9.48 -33.61 -9.74
CA ILE A 296 -8.93 -34.97 -9.68
C ILE A 296 -10.11 -35.94 -9.62
#